data_AF-A0A940VI90-F1
#
_entry.id   AF-A0A940VI90-F1
#
_cell.length_a   1.000
_cell.length_b   1.000
_cell.length_c   1.000
_cell.angle_alpha   90.00
_cell.angle_beta   90.00
_cell.angle_gamma   90.00
#
_symmetry.space_group_name_H-M   'P 1'
#
loop_
_entity.id
_entity.type
_entity.pdbx_description
1 polymer ?
#
loop_
_entity_poly.entity_id
_entity_poly.type
_entity_poly.pdbx_seq_one_letter_code
_entity_poly.pdbx_strand_id
1 'polypeptide(L)' 'MPTVSVEAELLRDLLAQRDELVRSITAGMHAGDWDPVMGAFDGLLATIARLEDSLPRADAG' A
#
# COMPACT_ATOMS: atom_id res chain seq x y z
N MET A 1 6.92 26.72 2.75
CA MET A 1 7.32 25.49 2.03
C MET A 1 6.22 24.45 2.23
N PRO A 2 5.56 23.95 1.17
CA PRO A 2 4.53 22.93 1.32
C PRO A 2 5.20 21.56 1.20
N THR A 3 5.59 20.96 2.33
CA THR A 3 6.01 19.55 2.39
C THR A 3 4.82 18.59 2.48
N VAL A 4 3.59 19.13 2.61
CA VAL A 4 2.40 18.38 3.06
C VAL A 4 1.65 17.66 1.92
N SER A 5 1.97 17.90 0.65
CA SER A 5 1.18 17.33 -0.47
C SER A 5 1.58 15.90 -0.83
N VAL A 6 2.87 15.58 -0.86
CA VAL A 6 3.37 14.26 -1.31
C VAL A 6 3.06 13.17 -0.28
N GLU A 7 3.22 13.47 1.01
CA GLU A 7 2.93 12.52 2.10
C GLU A 7 1.43 12.21 2.20
N ALA A 8 0.57 13.19 1.94
CA ALA A 8 -0.88 13.00 2.00
C ALA A 8 -1.44 12.17 0.84
N GLU A 9 -0.84 12.27 -0.35
CA GLU A 9 -1.21 11.44 -1.51
C GLU A 9 -0.75 9.99 -1.30
N LEU A 10 0.51 9.78 -0.87
CA LEU A 10 1.04 8.45 -0.56
C LEU A 10 0.24 7.76 0.57
N LEU A 11 -0.16 8.51 1.59
CA LEU A 11 -0.99 7.96 2.66
C LEU A 11 -2.38 7.55 2.14
N ARG A 12 -2.99 8.32 1.24
CA ARG A 12 -4.27 7.94 0.64
C ARG A 12 -4.13 6.68 -0.22
N ASP A 13 -3.07 6.57 -0.99
CA ASP A 13 -2.80 5.40 -1.83
C ASP A 13 -2.60 4.14 -0.96
N LEU A 14 -1.86 4.24 0.15
CA LEU A 14 -1.70 3.14 1.11
C LEU A 14 -3.03 2.72 1.74
N LEU A 15 -3.86 3.67 2.15
CA LEU A 15 -5.18 3.40 2.72
C LEU A 15 -6.10 2.71 1.69
N ALA A 16 -6.06 3.15 0.42
CA ALA A 16 -6.82 2.54 -0.65
C ALA A 16 -6.36 1.10 -0.94
N GLN A 17 -5.05 0.85 -0.98
CA GLN A 17 -4.49 -0.50 -1.18
C GLN A 17 -4.83 -1.44 -0.01
N ARG A 18 -4.81 -0.93 1.24
CA ARG A 18 -5.26 -1.69 2.40
C ARG A 18 -6.73 -2.09 2.28
N ASP A 19 -7.59 -1.14 1.91
CA ASP A 19 -9.03 -1.40 1.78
C ASP A 19 -9.33 -2.40 0.67
N GLU A 20 -8.59 -2.34 -0.44
CA GLU A 20 -8.67 -3.33 -1.50
C GLU A 20 -8.21 -4.71 -1.01
N LEU A 21 -7.08 -4.81 -0.32
CA LEU A 21 -6.61 -6.08 0.25
C LEU A 21 -7.64 -6.72 1.20
N VAL A 22 -8.24 -5.93 2.11
CA VAL A 22 -9.29 -6.42 3.00
C VAL A 22 -10.50 -6.93 2.22
N ARG A 23 -10.89 -6.24 1.15
CA ARG A 23 -11.98 -6.67 0.27
C ARG A 23 -11.64 -7.97 -0.45
N SER A 24 -10.43 -8.09 -1.00
CA SER A 24 -9.97 -9.30 -1.69
C SER A 24 -9.90 -10.49 -0.73
N ILE A 25 -9.38 -10.31 0.49
CA ILE A 25 -9.37 -11.37 1.52
C ILE A 25 -10.80 -11.83 1.82
N THR A 26 -11.71 -10.88 2.03
CA THR A 26 -13.12 -11.20 2.30
C THR A 26 -13.72 -11.98 1.13
N ALA A 27 -13.49 -11.57 -0.11
CA ALA A 27 -13.97 -12.28 -1.28
C ALA A 27 -13.34 -13.69 -1.41
N GLY A 28 -12.03 -13.81 -1.20
CA GLY A 28 -11.30 -15.08 -1.26
C GLY A 28 -11.74 -16.08 -0.19
N MET A 29 -12.08 -15.61 1.02
CA MET A 29 -12.67 -16.45 2.07
C MET A 29 -14.01 -17.06 1.65
N HIS A 30 -14.81 -16.37 0.84
CA HIS A 30 -16.10 -16.89 0.35
C HIS A 30 -15.96 -17.74 -0.92
N ALA A 31 -15.06 -17.36 -1.82
CA ALA A 31 -14.90 -18.01 -3.13
C ALA A 31 -13.90 -19.17 -3.14
N GLY A 32 -13.00 -19.24 -2.15
CA GLY A 32 -11.87 -20.17 -2.15
C GLY A 32 -10.77 -19.82 -3.16
N ASP A 33 -10.87 -18.66 -3.80
CA ASP A 33 -9.91 -18.14 -4.78
C ASP A 33 -9.01 -17.09 -4.11
N TRP A 34 -7.70 -17.36 -4.10
CA TRP A 34 -6.70 -16.55 -3.42
C TRP A 34 -5.81 -15.76 -4.39
N ASP A 35 -5.90 -16.00 -5.70
CA ASP A 35 -5.11 -15.27 -6.68
C ASP A 35 -5.37 -13.75 -6.64
N PRO A 36 -6.64 -13.28 -6.51
CA PRO A 36 -6.91 -11.86 -6.32
C PRO A 36 -6.31 -11.27 -5.03
N VAL A 37 -6.19 -12.09 -3.98
CA VAL A 37 -5.59 -11.68 -2.69
C VAL A 37 -4.09 -11.45 -2.85
N MET A 38 -3.41 -12.34 -3.59
CA MET A 38 -1.98 -12.19 -3.89
C MET A 38 -1.73 -10.92 -4.71
N GLY A 39 -2.55 -10.64 -5.72
CA GLY A 39 -2.43 -9.41 -6.51
C GLY A 39 -2.64 -8.13 -5.69
N ALA A 40 -3.60 -8.12 -4.76
CA ALA A 40 -3.80 -6.99 -3.85
C ALA A 40 -2.62 -6.82 -2.87
N PHE A 41 -2.01 -7.92 -2.43
CA PHE A 41 -0.79 -7.90 -1.62
C PHE A 41 0.39 -7.26 -2.37
N ASP A 42 0.61 -7.67 -3.62
CA ASP A 42 1.67 -7.12 -4.46
C ASP A 42 1.51 -5.61 -4.70
N GLY A 43 0.28 -5.15 -4.92
CA GLY A 43 -0.04 -3.72 -5.04
C GLY A 43 0.28 -2.91 -3.79
N LEU A 44 -0.01 -3.46 -2.61
CA LEU A 44 0.34 -2.84 -1.34
C LEU A 44 1.87 -2.77 -1.14
N LEU A 45 2.58 -3.87 -1.39
CA LEU A 45 4.04 -3.93 -1.28
C LEU A 45 4.73 -2.94 -2.21
N ALA A 46 4.26 -2.81 -3.45
CA ALA A 46 4.80 -1.84 -4.41
C ALA A 46 4.62 -0.39 -3.93
N THR A 47 3.50 -0.09 -3.26
CA THR A 47 3.23 1.24 -2.71
C THR A 47 4.12 1.54 -1.50
N ILE A 48 4.36 0.53 -0.64
CA ILE A 48 5.30 0.65 0.49
C ILE A 48 6.73 0.86 -0.01
N ALA A 49 7.19 0.09 -1.01
CA ALA A 49 8.53 0.27 -1.58
C ALA A 49 8.74 1.69 -2.14
N ARG A 50 7.72 2.25 -2.82
CA ARG A 50 7.77 3.64 -3.29
C ARG A 50 7.86 4.65 -2.14
N LEU A 51 7.18 4.39 -1.02
CA LEU A 51 7.27 5.23 0.17
C LEU A 51 8.68 5.16 0.77
N GLU A 52 9.23 3.95 0.91
CA GLU A 52 10.59 3.74 1.43
C GLU A 52 11.66 4.44 0.58
N ASP A 53 11.52 4.41 -0.74
CA ASP A 53 12.39 5.13 -1.67
C ASP A 53 12.23 6.66 -1.59
N SER A 54 11.03 7.14 -1.23
CA SER A 54 10.71 8.57 -1.14
C SER A 54 11.11 9.19 0.20
N LEU A 55 11.29 8.38 1.24
CA LEU A 55 11.75 8.84 2.54
C LEU A 55 13.23 9.22 2.44
N PRO A 56 13.64 10.43 2.83
CA PRO A 56 15.05 10.74 2.96
C PRO A 56 15.63 9.71 3.94
N ARG A 57 16.67 8.99 3.49
CA ARG A 57 17.46 8.11 4.35
C ARG A 57 17.81 8.94 5.59
N ALA A 58 17.17 8.65 6.72
CA ALA A 58 17.52 9.32 7.95
C ALA A 58 18.99 8.99 8.17
N ASP A 59 19.86 9.98 8.01
CA ASP A 59 21.29 9.83 8.26
C ASP A 59 21.42 9.19 9.63
N ALA A 60 21.88 7.93 9.63
CA ALA A 60 22.43 7.30 10.80
C ALA A 60 23.76 8.01 11.08
N GLY A 61 23.66 9.18 11.70
CA GLY A 61 24.77 9.94 12.28
C GLY A 61 24.97 9.57 13.74
#